data_AF-A0A1X2FZW3-F1
#
_entry.id   AF-A0A1X2FZW3-F1
#
_cell.length_a   1.000
_cell.length_b   1.000
_cell.length_c   1.000
_cell.angle_alpha   90.00
_cell.angle_beta   90.00
_cell.angle_gamma   90.00
#
_symmetry.space_group_name_H-M   'P 1'
#
loop_
_entity.id
_entity.type
_entity.pdbx_description
1 polymer ?
#
loop_
_entity_poly.entity_id
_entity_poly.type
_entity_poly.pdbx_seq_one_letter_code
_entity_poly.pdbx_strand_id
1 'polypeptide(L)'
;MTIKHKNLWIFIFIGLIALLLVSSISNLLLYLKSVNINNYLSRRVFEDTSGFASSVLKTDQILNDSLHSKQITIGNANILGNEFLNQSNDIFDLVDIYVHNAMEEIPMGNIISYIPEEFSLYISRILNRPPQSFDIYAYNKDEIIKLNKEQLAKFTKMKDINDKLVEIVKKDVKGLKTYGIENNADFTPSNAIKNPLWKRLINDIVDYKNKIHWSPGFILN
;
A
#
# COMPACT_ATOMS: atom_id res chain seq x y z
N MET A 1 -35.31 23.00 58.43
CA MET A 1 -35.25 23.46 57.03
C MET A 1 -35.26 22.24 56.12
N THR A 2 -36.45 21.64 55.94
CA THR A 2 -36.64 20.42 55.17
C THR A 2 -36.92 20.80 53.72
N ILE A 3 -35.89 20.76 52.88
CA ILE A 3 -36.10 20.67 51.42
C ILE A 3 -36.93 19.40 51.23
N LYS A 4 -38.23 19.55 50.94
CA LYS A 4 -39.16 18.43 50.74
C LYS A 4 -38.52 17.47 49.72
N HIS A 5 -38.40 16.19 50.05
CA HIS A 5 -37.77 15.15 49.21
C HIS A 5 -38.14 15.22 47.72
N LYS A 6 -39.33 15.73 47.38
CA LYS A 6 -39.78 16.06 46.02
C LYS A 6 -38.82 16.97 45.25
N ASN A 7 -38.26 18.00 45.87
CA ASN A 7 -37.32 18.91 45.22
C ASN A 7 -35.96 18.23 44.98
N LEU A 8 -35.52 17.36 45.90
CA LEU A 8 -34.29 16.57 45.74
C LEU A 8 -34.40 15.61 44.55
N TRP A 9 -35.52 14.90 44.41
CA TRP A 9 -35.77 14.02 43.26
C TRP A 9 -35.82 14.78 41.93
N ILE A 10 -36.38 16.00 41.91
CA ILE A 10 -36.37 16.86 40.73
C ILE A 10 -34.92 17.23 40.35
N PHE A 11 -34.08 17.63 41.31
CA PHE A 11 -32.67 17.93 41.04
C PHE A 11 -31.89 16.72 40.54
N ILE A 12 -32.12 15.53 41.12
CA ILE A 12 -31.50 14.27 40.67
C ILE A 12 -31.92 13.96 39.22
N PHE A 13 -33.20 14.12 38.90
CA PHE A 13 -33.73 13.84 37.56
C PHE A 13 -33.18 14.82 36.51
N ILE A 14 -33.10 16.12 36.84
CA ILE A 14 -32.46 17.13 35.98
C ILE A 14 -30.97 16.80 35.77
N GLY A 15 -30.26 16.40 36.84
CA GLY A 15 -28.87 15.98 36.76
C GLY A 15 -28.65 14.76 35.86
N LEU A 16 -29.51 13.75 35.94
CA LEU A 16 -29.49 12.58 35.07
C LEU A 16 -29.75 12.92 33.60
N ILE A 17 -30.73 13.79 33.32
CA ILE A 17 -31.00 14.27 31.96
C ILE A 17 -29.79 15.04 31.42
N ALA A 18 -29.19 15.92 32.22
CA ALA A 18 -28.00 16.67 31.83
C ALA A 18 -26.80 15.73 31.52
N LEU A 19 -26.57 14.71 32.36
CA LEU A 19 -25.54 13.69 32.12
C LEU A 19 -25.77 12.90 30.83
N LEU A 20 -27.02 12.48 30.58
CA LEU A 20 -27.40 11.79 29.35
C LEU A 20 -27.15 12.68 28.12
N LEU A 21 -27.55 13.95 28.18
CA LEU A 21 -27.32 14.91 27.10
C LEU A 21 -25.83 15.13 26.81
N VAL A 22 -25.01 15.32 27.85
CA VAL A 22 -23.55 15.50 27.70
C VAL A 22 -22.90 14.25 27.08
N SER A 23 -23.33 13.05 27.52
CA SER A 23 -22.85 11.78 26.95
C SER A 23 -23.25 11.63 25.48
N SER A 24 -24.51 11.90 25.14
CA SER A 24 -25.00 11.84 23.76
C SER A 24 -24.27 12.82 22.84
N ILE A 25 -24.05 14.06 23.27
CA ILE A 25 -23.32 15.07 22.50
C ILE A 25 -21.85 14.64 22.31
N SER A 26 -21.20 14.15 23.38
CA SER A 26 -19.82 13.66 23.30
C SER A 26 -19.68 12.49 22.32
N ASN A 27 -20.60 11.52 22.38
CA ASN A 27 -20.63 10.39 21.46
C ASN A 27 -20.88 10.83 20.01
N LEU A 28 -21.77 11.80 19.79
CA LEU A 28 -22.01 12.36 18.47
C LEU A 28 -20.77 13.06 17.92
N LEU A 29 -20.06 13.85 18.74
CA LEU A 29 -18.82 14.51 18.33
C LEU A 29 -17.71 13.50 18.00
N LEU A 30 -17.58 12.43 18.79
CA LEU A 30 -16.64 11.34 18.51
C LEU A 30 -16.98 10.61 17.21
N TYR A 31 -18.27 10.34 16.98
CA TYR A 31 -18.74 9.73 15.73
C TYR A 31 -18.44 10.62 14.52
N LEU A 32 -18.76 11.92 14.59
CA LEU A 32 -18.49 12.87 13.50
C LEU A 32 -16.98 12.98 13.22
N LYS A 33 -16.14 12.99 14.26
CA LYS A 33 -14.68 12.97 14.12
C LYS A 33 -14.21 11.69 13.42
N SER A 34 -14.73 10.52 13.80
CA SER A 34 -14.41 9.23 13.17
C SER A 34 -14.86 9.18 11.71
N VAL A 35 -16.05 9.67 11.38
CA VAL A 35 -16.54 9.76 9.99
C VAL A 35 -15.63 10.66 9.16
N ASN A 36 -15.19 11.80 9.70
CA ASN A 36 -14.30 12.70 8.98
C ASN A 36 -12.92 12.09 8.71
N ILE A 37 -12.34 11.41 9.71
CA ILE A 37 -11.08 10.66 9.56
C ILE A 37 -11.24 9.55 8.51
N ASN A 38 -12.34 8.80 8.55
CA ASN A 38 -12.60 7.75 7.58
C ASN A 38 -12.73 8.30 6.16
N ASN A 39 -13.39 9.44 5.97
CA ASN A 39 -13.50 10.07 4.65
C ASN A 39 -12.13 10.54 4.13
N TYR A 40 -11.32 11.13 5.02
CA TYR A 40 -9.95 11.56 4.68
C TYR A 40 -9.06 10.36 4.30
N LEU A 41 -9.05 9.31 5.12
CA LEU A 41 -8.22 8.12 4.90
C LEU A 41 -8.71 7.26 3.74
N SER A 42 -10.02 7.22 3.46
CA SER A 42 -10.56 6.41 2.35
C SER A 42 -9.95 6.79 1.02
N ARG A 43 -9.81 8.10 0.75
CA ARG A 43 -9.21 8.55 -0.49
C ARG A 43 -7.76 8.09 -0.62
N ARG A 44 -6.98 8.27 0.45
CA ARG A 44 -5.57 7.84 0.48
C ARG A 44 -5.42 6.34 0.29
N VAL A 45 -6.19 5.52 1.02
CA VAL A 45 -6.19 4.06 0.85
C VAL A 45 -6.56 3.66 -0.58
N PHE A 46 -7.53 4.32 -1.19
CA PHE A 46 -7.89 4.06 -2.58
C PHE A 46 -6.74 4.38 -3.54
N GLU A 47 -6.14 5.56 -3.40
CA GLU A 47 -5.04 6.04 -4.24
C GLU A 47 -3.81 5.13 -4.10
N ASP A 48 -3.37 4.84 -2.88
CA ASP A 48 -2.17 4.02 -2.61
C ASP A 48 -2.40 2.54 -3.02
N THR A 49 -3.59 1.99 -2.78
CA THR A 49 -3.94 0.62 -3.25
C THR A 49 -3.90 0.55 -4.78
N SER A 50 -4.42 1.58 -5.46
CA SER A 50 -4.43 1.66 -6.92
C SER A 50 -3.03 1.86 -7.48
N GLY A 51 -2.22 2.71 -6.84
CA GLY A 51 -0.83 2.99 -7.17
C GLY A 51 0.02 1.72 -7.08
N PHE A 52 -0.06 1.02 -5.94
CA PHE A 52 0.66 -0.23 -5.72
C PHE A 52 0.32 -1.26 -6.80
N ALA A 53 -0.98 -1.50 -6.99
CA ALA A 53 -1.47 -2.48 -7.94
C ALA A 53 -1.08 -2.18 -9.38
N SER A 54 -1.22 -0.92 -9.81
CA SER A 54 -0.81 -0.50 -11.16
C SER A 54 0.69 -0.69 -11.37
N SER A 55 1.48 -0.33 -10.36
CA SER A 55 2.93 -0.46 -10.41
C SER A 55 3.36 -1.92 -10.55
N VAL A 56 2.77 -2.84 -9.77
CA VAL A 56 3.03 -4.30 -9.85
C VAL A 56 2.74 -4.89 -11.24
N LEU A 57 1.66 -4.43 -11.89
CA LEU A 57 1.30 -4.91 -13.22
C LEU A 57 2.24 -4.37 -14.32
N LYS A 58 2.66 -3.11 -14.20
CA LYS A 58 3.63 -2.52 -15.14
C LYS A 58 5.00 -3.19 -15.04
N THR A 59 5.47 -3.47 -13.83
CA THR A 59 6.77 -4.15 -13.62
C THR A 59 6.76 -5.57 -14.18
N ASP A 60 5.63 -6.27 -14.12
CA ASP A 60 5.49 -7.64 -14.66
C ASP A 60 5.82 -7.73 -16.15
N GLN A 61 5.25 -6.82 -16.93
CA GLN A 61 5.46 -6.78 -18.37
C GLN A 61 6.92 -6.46 -18.71
N ILE A 62 7.49 -5.42 -18.07
CA ILE A 62 8.88 -5.01 -18.34
C ILE A 62 9.87 -6.14 -17.98
N LEU A 63 9.64 -6.85 -16.88
CA LEU A 63 10.48 -7.99 -16.48
C LEU A 63 10.35 -9.16 -17.46
N ASN A 64 9.13 -9.51 -17.90
CA ASN A 64 8.89 -10.54 -18.91
C ASN A 64 9.65 -10.24 -20.21
N ASP A 65 9.49 -9.03 -20.73
CA ASP A 65 10.12 -8.60 -21.98
C ASP A 65 11.65 -8.61 -21.86
N SER A 66 12.17 -8.15 -20.72
CA SER A 66 13.61 -8.09 -20.46
C SER A 66 14.25 -9.47 -20.31
N LEU A 67 13.56 -10.41 -19.66
CA LEU A 67 14.03 -11.79 -19.49
C LEU A 67 13.98 -12.56 -20.82
N HIS A 68 12.92 -12.38 -21.60
CA HIS A 68 12.78 -13.04 -22.91
C HIS A 68 13.86 -12.56 -23.89
N SER A 69 14.05 -11.25 -23.99
CA SER A 69 15.03 -10.63 -24.91
C SER A 69 16.46 -10.64 -24.38
N LYS A 70 16.66 -10.93 -23.08
CA LYS A 70 17.94 -10.87 -22.34
C LYS A 70 18.61 -9.49 -22.38
N GLN A 71 17.81 -8.45 -22.49
CA GLN A 71 18.25 -7.06 -22.55
C GLN A 71 17.16 -6.14 -22.01
N ILE A 72 17.52 -4.93 -21.60
CA ILE A 72 16.56 -3.90 -21.20
C ILE A 72 16.99 -2.56 -21.78
N THR A 73 16.05 -1.74 -22.21
CA THR A 73 16.38 -0.37 -22.62
C THR A 73 16.59 0.52 -21.40
N ILE A 74 17.40 1.57 -21.52
CA ILE A 74 17.58 2.55 -20.43
C ILE A 74 16.24 3.15 -20.00
N GLY A 75 15.33 3.41 -20.96
CA GLY A 75 13.99 3.89 -20.67
C GLY A 75 13.19 2.93 -19.80
N ASN A 76 13.15 1.65 -20.17
CA ASN A 76 12.44 0.63 -19.39
C ASN A 76 13.08 0.37 -18.04
N ALA A 77 14.42 0.44 -17.94
CA ALA A 77 15.10 0.33 -16.65
C ALA A 77 14.73 1.49 -15.72
N ASN A 78 14.69 2.74 -16.21
CA ASN A 78 14.21 3.87 -15.40
C ASN A 78 12.78 3.67 -14.90
N ILE A 79 11.87 3.24 -15.79
CA ILE A 79 10.48 2.96 -15.43
C ILE A 79 10.44 1.86 -14.38
N LEU A 80 11.12 0.73 -14.61
CA LEU A 80 11.16 -0.41 -13.71
C LEU A 80 11.64 -0.03 -12.30
N GLY A 81 12.73 0.73 -12.21
CA GLY A 81 13.27 1.20 -10.93
C GLY A 81 12.31 2.14 -10.19
N ASN A 82 11.64 3.04 -10.93
CA ASN A 82 10.66 3.96 -10.37
C ASN A 82 9.39 3.25 -9.88
N GLU A 83 8.85 2.32 -10.67
CA GLU A 83 7.66 1.57 -10.31
C GLU A 83 7.92 0.67 -9.08
N PHE A 84 9.13 0.11 -8.92
CA PHE A 84 9.50 -0.58 -7.68
C PHE A 84 9.60 0.34 -6.46
N LEU A 85 10.08 1.57 -6.64
CA LEU A 85 10.09 2.56 -5.57
C LEU A 85 8.66 2.94 -5.15
N ASN A 86 7.78 3.16 -6.12
CA ASN A 86 6.37 3.42 -5.87
C ASN A 86 5.69 2.27 -5.12
N GLN A 87 5.93 1.02 -5.54
CA GLN A 87 5.43 -0.16 -4.83
C GLN A 87 5.85 -0.16 -3.35
N SER A 88 7.09 0.22 -3.04
CA SER A 88 7.58 0.29 -1.67
C SER A 88 6.90 1.39 -0.86
N ASN A 89 6.77 2.60 -1.43
CA ASN A 89 6.14 3.74 -0.76
C ASN A 89 4.64 3.48 -0.52
N ASP A 90 3.92 3.04 -1.54
CA ASP A 90 2.48 2.81 -1.47
C ASP A 90 2.15 1.72 -0.44
N ILE A 91 2.92 0.62 -0.40
CA ILE A 91 2.67 -0.44 0.58
C ILE A 91 3.03 -0.01 2.00
N PHE A 92 4.06 0.83 2.17
CA PHE A 92 4.44 1.37 3.47
C PHE A 92 3.31 2.27 4.03
N ASP A 93 2.82 3.21 3.22
CA ASP A 93 1.72 4.10 3.59
C ASP A 93 0.44 3.31 3.93
N LEU A 94 0.11 2.28 3.14
CA LEU A 94 -1.02 1.40 3.41
C LEU A 94 -0.88 0.65 4.73
N VAL A 95 0.31 0.13 5.05
CA VAL A 95 0.57 -0.56 6.32
C VAL A 95 0.50 0.40 7.50
N ASP A 96 1.04 1.62 7.37
CA ASP A 96 0.92 2.64 8.41
C ASP A 96 -0.54 2.94 8.70
N ILE A 97 -1.38 3.09 7.68
CA ILE A 97 -2.83 3.26 7.84
C ILE A 97 -3.46 2.02 8.49
N TYR A 98 -3.04 0.81 8.11
CA TYR A 98 -3.52 -0.44 8.72
C TYR A 98 -3.26 -0.48 10.23
N VAL A 99 -2.02 -0.26 10.65
CA VAL A 99 -1.63 -0.29 12.06
C VAL A 99 -2.38 0.79 12.87
N HIS A 100 -2.46 2.01 12.33
CA HIS A 100 -3.10 3.12 13.03
C HIS A 100 -4.64 2.99 13.12
N ASN A 101 -5.31 2.46 12.08
CA ASN A 101 -6.77 2.48 11.99
C ASN A 101 -7.42 1.13 12.35
N ALA A 102 -6.77 -0.01 12.12
CA ALA A 102 -7.35 -1.31 12.43
C ALA A 102 -7.28 -1.67 13.92
N MET A 103 -6.44 -1.00 14.72
CA MET A 103 -6.13 -1.39 16.11
C MET A 103 -5.75 -2.87 16.25
N GLU A 104 -5.26 -3.49 15.18
CA GLU A 104 -4.75 -4.86 15.16
C GLU A 104 -3.22 -4.80 15.31
N GLU A 105 -2.68 -5.53 16.29
CA GLU A 105 -1.23 -5.66 16.47
C GLU A 105 -0.65 -6.52 15.34
N ILE A 106 -0.31 -5.90 14.21
CA ILE A 106 0.64 -6.49 13.27
C ILE A 106 2.04 -6.12 13.76
N PRO A 107 2.93 -7.09 14.04
CA PRO A 107 4.33 -6.78 14.29
C PRO A 107 4.91 -6.06 13.06
N MET A 108 5.28 -4.78 13.23
CA MET A 108 5.85 -3.92 12.17
C MET A 108 7.09 -4.52 11.45
N GLY A 109 7.70 -5.59 11.98
CA GLY A 109 8.87 -6.25 11.39
C GLY A 109 8.61 -7.06 10.10
N ASN A 110 7.38 -7.14 9.60
CA ASN A 110 7.00 -8.01 8.49
C ASN A 110 6.62 -7.34 7.16
N ILE A 111 6.90 -6.06 7.00
CA ILE A 111 6.47 -5.29 5.82
C ILE A 111 7.25 -5.71 4.57
N ILE A 112 6.54 -6.03 3.47
CA ILE A 112 7.11 -6.35 2.14
C ILE A 112 7.89 -5.20 1.52
N SER A 113 7.72 -3.96 1.99
CA SER A 113 8.31 -2.73 1.47
C SER A 113 9.82 -2.81 1.21
N TYR A 114 10.55 -3.56 2.04
CA TYR A 114 11.99 -3.76 1.87
C TYR A 114 12.36 -4.46 0.55
N ILE A 115 11.49 -5.32 0.00
CA ILE A 115 11.80 -6.11 -1.20
C ILE A 115 11.71 -5.26 -2.48
N PRO A 116 10.61 -4.53 -2.77
CA PRO A 116 10.57 -3.63 -3.91
C PRO A 116 11.62 -2.51 -3.83
N GLU A 117 11.94 -2.01 -2.63
CA GLU A 117 13.00 -1.02 -2.47
C GLU A 117 14.37 -1.55 -2.91
N GLU A 118 14.72 -2.79 -2.52
CA GLU A 118 15.95 -3.44 -2.99
C GLU A 118 15.99 -3.61 -4.50
N PHE A 119 14.85 -3.93 -5.11
CA PHE A 119 14.74 -4.05 -6.57
C PHE A 119 15.02 -2.69 -7.24
N SER A 120 14.44 -1.62 -6.71
CA SER A 120 14.69 -0.25 -7.15
C SER A 120 16.18 0.14 -7.04
N LEU A 121 16.81 -0.16 -5.90
CA LEU A 121 18.24 0.07 -5.66
C LEU A 121 19.13 -0.74 -6.62
N TYR A 122 18.73 -1.96 -6.96
CA TYR A 122 19.47 -2.78 -7.91
C TYR A 122 19.43 -2.22 -9.33
N ILE A 123 18.27 -1.76 -9.78
CA ILE A 123 18.14 -1.08 -11.07
C ILE A 123 18.96 0.20 -11.12
N SER A 124 19.00 0.95 -10.02
CA SER A 124 19.89 2.12 -9.86
C SER A 124 21.37 1.77 -10.08
N ARG A 125 21.84 0.61 -9.60
CA ARG A 125 23.20 0.12 -9.85
C ARG A 125 23.44 -0.23 -11.32
N ILE A 126 22.47 -0.86 -11.99
CA ILE A 126 22.58 -1.16 -13.44
C ILE A 126 22.72 0.13 -14.25
N LEU A 127 22.02 1.19 -13.83
CA LEU A 127 22.03 2.48 -14.50
C LEU A 127 23.14 3.44 -14.03
N ASN A 128 23.93 3.06 -13.02
CA ASN A 128 24.94 3.89 -12.38
C ASN A 128 24.42 5.29 -11.95
N ARG A 129 23.22 5.36 -11.40
CA ARG A 129 22.61 6.62 -10.91
C ARG A 129 21.67 6.36 -9.73
N PRO A 130 21.48 7.29 -8.78
CA PRO A 130 20.66 7.06 -7.60
C PRO A 130 19.16 6.85 -7.96
N PRO A 131 18.38 6.09 -7.17
CA PRO A 131 16.96 5.84 -7.46
C PRO A 131 16.11 7.12 -7.57
N GLN A 132 16.46 8.14 -6.76
CA GLN A 132 15.81 9.45 -6.78
C GLN A 132 16.00 10.23 -8.10
N SER A 133 16.87 9.74 -8.99
CA SER A 133 17.15 10.31 -10.31
C SER A 133 16.56 9.50 -11.46
N PHE A 134 15.64 8.55 -11.19
CA PHE A 134 14.91 7.87 -12.26
C PHE A 134 14.08 8.88 -13.04
N ASP A 135 14.63 9.28 -14.18
CA ASP A 135 13.99 10.19 -15.10
C ASP A 135 13.33 9.39 -16.23
N ILE A 136 12.01 9.30 -16.18
CA ILE A 136 11.21 8.68 -17.25
C ILE A 136 11.32 9.47 -18.57
N TYR A 137 11.92 10.67 -18.57
CA TYR A 137 12.20 11.53 -19.72
C TYR A 137 13.67 11.55 -20.16
N ALA A 138 14.53 10.66 -19.63
CA ALA A 138 15.96 10.63 -19.94
C ALA A 138 16.26 10.64 -21.46
N TYR A 139 17.34 11.32 -21.87
CA TYR A 139 17.69 11.57 -23.28
C TYR A 139 18.08 10.31 -24.09
N ASN A 140 18.37 9.17 -23.45
CA ASN A 140 18.86 7.94 -24.11
C ASN A 140 17.90 6.74 -23.96
N LYS A 141 16.58 6.94 -24.04
CA LYS A 141 15.60 5.88 -23.71
C LYS A 141 15.78 4.58 -24.50
N ASP A 142 16.26 4.67 -25.74
CA ASP A 142 16.40 3.55 -26.67
C ASP A 142 17.74 2.81 -26.55
N GLU A 143 18.69 3.31 -25.76
CA GLU A 143 19.96 2.64 -25.52
C GLU A 143 19.72 1.30 -24.80
N ILE A 144 20.41 0.25 -25.25
CA ILE A 144 20.16 -1.13 -24.82
C ILE A 144 21.27 -1.59 -23.85
N ILE A 145 20.85 -2.09 -22.71
CA ILE A 145 21.69 -2.79 -21.73
C ILE A 145 21.51 -4.29 -21.93
N LYS A 146 22.57 -4.99 -22.35
CA LYS A 146 22.56 -6.46 -22.41
C LYS A 146 22.75 -7.03 -21.01
N LEU A 147 21.85 -7.92 -20.60
CA LEU A 147 21.90 -8.54 -19.29
C LEU A 147 22.87 -9.72 -19.28
N ASN A 148 23.87 -9.67 -18.41
CA ASN A 148 24.78 -10.78 -18.20
C ASN A 148 24.12 -11.91 -17.37
N LYS A 149 24.80 -13.05 -17.22
CA LYS A 149 24.24 -14.23 -16.51
C LYS A 149 23.81 -13.92 -15.07
N GLU A 150 24.56 -13.10 -14.35
CA GLU A 150 24.24 -12.73 -12.97
C GLU A 150 23.02 -11.80 -12.92
N GLN A 151 22.97 -10.80 -13.81
CA GLN A 151 21.84 -9.88 -13.93
C GLN A 151 20.56 -10.61 -14.32
N LEU A 152 20.64 -11.57 -15.25
CA LEU A 152 19.51 -12.42 -15.62
C LEU A 152 18.99 -13.20 -14.42
N ALA A 153 19.87 -13.78 -13.60
CA ALA A 153 19.46 -14.51 -12.40
C ALA A 153 18.75 -13.60 -11.38
N LYS A 154 19.22 -12.36 -11.23
CA LYS A 154 18.57 -11.35 -10.36
C LYS A 154 17.21 -10.92 -10.93
N PHE A 155 17.11 -10.68 -12.23
CA PHE A 155 15.83 -10.37 -12.90
C PHE A 155 14.83 -11.51 -12.80
N THR A 156 15.27 -12.78 -12.90
CA THR A 156 14.40 -13.94 -12.71
C THR A 156 13.83 -13.96 -11.30
N LYS A 157 14.65 -13.73 -10.27
CA LYS A 157 14.17 -13.64 -8.87
C LYS A 157 13.20 -12.49 -8.66
N MET A 158 13.49 -11.32 -9.23
CA MET A 158 12.59 -10.16 -9.19
C MET A 158 11.23 -10.52 -9.83
N LYS A 159 11.26 -11.27 -10.92
CA LYS A 159 10.06 -11.75 -11.61
C LYS A 159 9.27 -12.75 -10.80
N ASP A 160 9.92 -13.76 -10.22
CA ASP A 160 9.24 -14.77 -9.39
C ASP A 160 8.48 -14.13 -8.23
N ILE A 161 9.06 -13.08 -7.62
CA ILE A 161 8.43 -12.31 -6.55
C ILE A 161 7.31 -11.43 -7.10
N ASN A 162 7.55 -10.70 -8.20
CA ASN A 162 6.54 -9.84 -8.81
C ASN A 162 5.33 -10.65 -9.28
N ASP A 163 5.52 -11.87 -9.79
CA ASP A 163 4.44 -12.78 -10.18
C ASP A 163 3.53 -13.12 -9.00
N LYS A 164 4.11 -13.33 -7.82
CA LYS A 164 3.34 -13.54 -6.59
C LYS A 164 2.59 -12.29 -6.16
N LEU A 165 3.21 -11.11 -6.30
CA LEU A 165 2.50 -9.85 -6.06
C LEU A 165 1.34 -9.64 -7.05
N VAL A 166 1.53 -9.95 -8.34
CA VAL A 166 0.48 -9.89 -9.37
C VAL A 166 -0.67 -10.83 -9.02
N GLU A 167 -0.38 -12.05 -8.55
CA GLU A 167 -1.38 -13.02 -8.11
C GLU A 167 -2.24 -12.45 -6.96
N ILE A 168 -1.60 -11.91 -5.92
CA ILE A 168 -2.29 -11.31 -4.76
C ILE A 168 -3.12 -10.10 -5.21
N VAL A 169 -2.54 -9.19 -6.00
CA VAL A 169 -3.22 -7.99 -6.51
C VAL A 169 -4.46 -8.36 -7.32
N LYS A 170 -4.38 -9.34 -8.23
CA LYS A 170 -5.53 -9.78 -9.03
C LYS A 170 -6.61 -10.46 -8.19
N LYS A 171 -6.23 -11.16 -7.11
CA LYS A 171 -7.15 -11.82 -6.18
C LYS A 171 -7.92 -10.80 -5.33
N ASP A 172 -7.20 -9.88 -4.70
CA ASP A 172 -7.73 -9.03 -3.63
C ASP A 172 -8.13 -7.63 -4.09
N VAL A 173 -7.73 -7.21 -5.29
CA VAL A 173 -8.16 -5.96 -5.90
C VAL A 173 -8.86 -6.28 -7.22
N LYS A 174 -10.00 -6.98 -7.11
CA LYS A 174 -10.85 -7.35 -8.26
C LYS A 174 -11.22 -6.09 -9.05
N GLY A 175 -11.05 -6.13 -10.37
CA GLY A 175 -11.37 -5.01 -11.28
C GLY A 175 -10.16 -4.28 -11.84
N LEU A 176 -8.93 -4.66 -11.45
CA LEU A 176 -7.73 -4.15 -12.10
C LEU A 176 -7.59 -4.74 -13.51
N LYS A 177 -7.90 -3.91 -14.51
CA LYS A 177 -7.31 -4.09 -15.84
C LYS A 177 -5.97 -3.38 -15.87
N THR A 178 -5.20 -3.63 -16.91
CA THR A 178 -3.76 -3.37 -17.07
C THR A 178 -3.28 -1.95 -16.74
N TYR A 179 -4.17 -0.98 -16.48
CA TYR A 179 -3.83 0.41 -16.15
C TYR A 179 -4.75 1.09 -15.10
N GLY A 180 -5.51 0.33 -14.29
CA GLY A 180 -6.34 0.89 -13.20
C GLY A 180 -7.47 -0.02 -12.70
N ILE A 181 -8.05 0.32 -11.54
CA ILE A 181 -9.24 -0.36 -10.99
C ILE A 181 -10.46 0.17 -11.76
N GLU A 182 -10.94 -0.54 -12.79
CA GLU A 182 -12.19 -0.19 -13.46
C GLU A 182 -13.39 -0.76 -12.68
N ASN A 183 -14.28 0.13 -12.23
CA ASN A 183 -15.65 -0.17 -11.78
C ASN A 183 -15.79 -1.36 -10.82
N ASN A 184 -14.96 -1.45 -9.79
CA ASN A 184 -15.37 -2.19 -8.60
C ASN A 184 -16.38 -1.31 -7.85
N ALA A 185 -17.67 -1.55 -8.06
CA ALA A 185 -18.75 -0.79 -7.41
C ALA A 185 -18.58 -0.74 -5.87
N ASP A 186 -17.90 -1.73 -5.31
CA ASP A 186 -17.70 -1.87 -3.87
C ASP A 186 -16.43 -1.17 -3.37
N PHE A 187 -15.44 -0.87 -4.21
CA PHE A 187 -14.17 -0.22 -3.81
C PHE A 187 -14.01 1.14 -4.50
N THR A 188 -14.34 2.20 -3.77
CA THR A 188 -14.36 3.58 -4.26
C THR A 188 -13.58 4.50 -3.31
N PRO A 189 -13.15 5.70 -3.75
CA PRO A 189 -12.47 6.65 -2.89
C PRO A 189 -13.22 7.03 -1.61
N SER A 190 -14.56 6.91 -1.59
CA SER A 190 -15.39 7.28 -0.42
C SER A 190 -15.58 6.15 0.59
N ASN A 191 -15.29 4.90 0.23
CA ASN A 191 -15.52 3.73 1.10
C ASN A 191 -14.30 2.81 1.27
N ALA A 192 -13.19 3.08 0.59
CA ALA A 192 -12.02 2.20 0.56
C ALA A 192 -11.49 1.84 1.95
N ILE A 193 -11.44 2.76 2.92
CA ILE A 193 -10.94 2.43 4.28
C ILE A 193 -11.77 1.36 4.98
N LYS A 194 -13.08 1.35 4.73
CA LYS A 194 -14.04 0.40 5.32
C LYS A 194 -14.16 -0.89 4.51
N ASN A 195 -13.68 -0.88 3.27
CA ASN A 195 -13.73 -2.05 2.42
C ASN A 195 -12.63 -3.05 2.85
N PRO A 196 -12.92 -4.36 2.97
CA PRO A 196 -11.94 -5.36 3.39
C PRO A 196 -10.86 -5.70 2.35
N LEU A 197 -10.94 -5.20 1.12
CA LEU A 197 -10.04 -5.58 0.02
C LEU A 197 -8.59 -5.13 0.26
N TRP A 198 -8.36 -3.86 0.61
CA TRP A 198 -7.00 -3.36 0.88
C TRP A 198 -6.35 -4.02 2.11
N LYS A 199 -7.16 -4.35 3.13
CA LYS A 199 -6.72 -5.11 4.30
C LYS A 199 -6.28 -6.53 3.94
N ARG A 200 -7.04 -7.22 3.08
CA ARG A 200 -6.68 -8.55 2.57
C ARG A 200 -5.40 -8.51 1.75
N LEU A 201 -5.26 -7.52 0.86
CA LEU A 201 -4.04 -7.27 0.10
C LEU A 201 -2.81 -7.20 1.02
N ILE A 202 -2.87 -6.39 2.09
CA ILE A 202 -1.78 -6.27 3.07
C ILE A 202 -1.48 -7.61 3.74
N ASN A 203 -2.52 -8.30 4.23
CA ASN A 203 -2.33 -9.55 4.95
C ASN A 203 -1.71 -10.64 4.07
N ASP A 204 -2.18 -10.79 2.84
CA ASP A 204 -1.64 -11.76 1.87
C ASP A 204 -0.18 -11.44 1.50
N ILE A 205 0.14 -10.16 1.35
CA ILE A 205 1.51 -9.66 1.16
C ILE A 205 2.38 -10.04 2.36
N VAL A 206 1.97 -9.69 3.57
CA VAL A 206 2.71 -10.02 4.81
C VAL A 206 2.90 -11.55 4.95
N ASP A 207 1.87 -12.34 4.66
CA ASP A 207 1.94 -13.79 4.71
C ASP A 207 2.92 -14.36 3.69
N TYR A 208 2.93 -13.82 2.47
CA TYR A 208 3.89 -14.22 1.44
C TYR A 208 5.32 -13.88 1.87
N LYS A 209 5.57 -12.67 2.39
CA LYS A 209 6.86 -12.26 2.94
C LYS A 209 7.40 -13.24 3.96
N ASN A 210 6.56 -13.65 4.89
CA ASN A 210 6.96 -14.55 5.97
C ASN A 210 7.35 -15.94 5.47
N LYS A 211 6.86 -16.34 4.28
CA LYS A 211 7.19 -17.62 3.63
C LYS A 211 8.45 -17.53 2.78
N ILE A 212 8.70 -16.39 2.14
CA ILE A 212 9.95 -16.17 1.41
C ILE A 212 11.01 -15.77 2.43
N HIS A 213 11.93 -16.69 2.75
CA HIS A 213 13.07 -16.39 3.64
C HIS A 213 14.03 -15.40 2.97
N TRP A 214 13.59 -14.15 2.83
CA TRP A 214 14.30 -13.05 2.20
C TRP A 214 15.11 -12.27 3.23
N SER A 215 16.36 -11.98 2.91
CA SER A 215 17.26 -11.19 3.73
C SER A 215 17.60 -9.86 3.05
N PRO A 216 17.73 -8.74 3.79
CA PRO A 216 18.20 -7.49 3.25
C PRO A 216 19.48 -7.62 2.42
N GLY A 217 19.48 -7.04 1.22
CA GLY A 217 20.62 -7.00 0.30
C GLY A 217 20.79 -8.26 -0.56
N PHE A 218 19.85 -9.20 -0.52
CA PHE A 218 19.92 -10.44 -1.30
C PHE A 218 19.97 -10.20 -2.82
N ILE A 219 19.38 -9.11 -3.31
CA ILE A 219 19.45 -8.73 -4.74
C ILE A 219 20.64 -7.85 -5.05
N LEU A 220 21.11 -7.09 -4.06
CA LEU A 220 22.23 -6.17 -4.22
C LEU A 220 23.58 -6.91 -4.28
N ASN A 221 23.69 -8.05 -3.60
CA ASN A 221 24.91 -8.86 -3.52
C ASN A 221 25.05 -9.84 -4.68
#